data_AF-A0A2G2QDR1-F1
#
_entry.id   AF-A0A2G2QDR1-F1
#
_cell.length_a   1.000
_cell.length_b   1.000
_cell.length_c   1.000
_cell.angle_alpha   90.00
_cell.angle_beta   90.00
_cell.angle_gamma   90.00
#
_symmetry.space_group_name_H-M   'P 1'
#
loop_
_entity.id
_entity.type
_entity.pdbx_description
1 polymer ?
#
loop_
_entity_poly.entity_id
_entity_poly.type
_entity_poly.pdbx_seq_one_letter_code
_entity_poly.pdbx_strand_id
1 'polypeptide(L)'
;MFKKQPICEVCGDNEATFVSLIPVQPNSMDGSWKFTCDCTSQIEKNPLPINKIFSSPTATAEWLEHMREKNWFKKDDFLAMMNRYHDWQGIEK
;
A
#
# COMPACT_ATOMS: atom_id res chain seq x y z
N MET A 1 -17.20 11.40 5.70
CA MET A 1 -17.07 11.14 4.24
C MET A 1 -15.58 10.97 3.97
N PHE A 2 -15.10 9.72 3.87
CA PHE A 2 -13.69 9.45 3.58
C PHE A 2 -13.42 9.75 2.10
N LYS A 3 -13.05 11.01 1.86
CA LYS A 3 -11.85 11.47 1.14
C LYS A 3 -11.28 10.53 0.04
N LYS A 4 -11.14 11.08 -1.19
CA LYS A 4 -10.75 10.43 -2.46
C LYS A 4 -9.84 9.21 -2.29
N GLN A 5 -10.14 8.10 -2.96
CA GLN A 5 -9.22 6.95 -3.00
C GLN A 5 -7.82 7.39 -3.49
N PRO A 6 -6.73 6.79 -2.97
CA PRO A 6 -5.40 7.07 -3.49
C PRO A 6 -5.33 6.68 -4.97
N ILE A 7 -4.45 7.33 -5.74
CA ILE A 7 -4.17 6.98 -7.14
C ILE A 7 -2.98 6.00 -7.14
N CYS A 8 -2.96 5.10 -8.11
CA CYS A 8 -1.87 4.17 -8.33
C CYS A 8 -0.54 4.92 -8.49
N GLU A 9 0.44 4.64 -7.63
CA GLU A 9 1.79 5.22 -7.65
C GLU A 9 2.72 4.58 -8.70
N VAL A 10 2.17 3.73 -9.58
CA VAL A 10 2.90 3.08 -10.67
C VAL A 10 2.42 3.60 -12.03
N CYS A 11 1.12 3.55 -12.32
CA CYS A 11 0.60 4.11 -13.57
C CYS A 11 0.21 5.58 -13.47
N GLY A 12 -0.15 6.09 -12.29
CA GLY A 12 -0.59 7.48 -12.12
C GLY A 12 -1.97 7.81 -12.68
N ASP A 13 -2.61 6.87 -13.39
CA ASP A 13 -3.84 7.13 -14.15
C ASP A 13 -5.13 6.64 -13.46
N ASN A 14 -5.03 5.59 -12.64
CA ASN A 14 -6.18 4.89 -12.08
C ASN A 14 -6.19 4.97 -10.54
N GLU A 15 -7.38 4.92 -9.96
CA GLU A 15 -7.53 4.73 -8.51
C GLU A 15 -6.83 3.44 -8.07
N ALA A 16 -6.11 3.52 -6.96
CA ALA A 16 -5.49 2.37 -6.35
C ALA A 16 -6.56 1.54 -5.63
N THR A 17 -6.47 0.23 -5.83
CA THR A 17 -7.34 -0.77 -5.23
C THR A 17 -6.59 -1.60 -4.17
N PHE A 18 -5.26 -1.60 -4.22
CA PHE A 18 -4.38 -2.34 -3.33
C PHE A 18 -3.28 -1.47 -2.72
N VAL A 19 -2.76 -1.93 -1.60
CA VAL A 19 -1.42 -1.60 -1.12
C VAL A 19 -0.55 -2.82 -1.37
N SER A 20 0.58 -2.61 -2.05
CA SER A 20 1.46 -3.70 -2.43
C SER A 20 2.93 -3.31 -2.30
N LEU A 21 3.77 -4.32 -2.08
CA LEU A 21 5.22 -4.16 -2.20
C LEU A 21 5.59 -4.31 -3.69
N ILE A 22 6.15 -3.25 -4.27
CA ILE A 22 6.72 -3.30 -5.63
C ILE A 22 8.21 -3.61 -5.51
N PRO A 23 8.66 -4.79 -5.95
CA PRO A 23 10.04 -5.20 -5.78
C PRO A 23 10.96 -4.48 -6.77
N VAL A 24 12.20 -4.21 -6.36
CA VAL A 24 13.24 -3.61 -7.23
C VAL A 24 13.63 -4.60 -8.34
N GLN A 25 13.61 -5.89 -8.04
CA GLN A 25 13.93 -6.98 -8.97
C GLN A 25 12.86 -8.07 -8.90
N PRO A 26 12.61 -8.79 -10.00
CA PRO A 26 11.68 -9.92 -9.99
C PRO A 26 12.02 -10.92 -8.88
N ASN A 27 11.00 -11.36 -8.14
CA ASN A 27 11.11 -12.30 -7.02
C ASN A 27 11.91 -11.82 -5.80
N SER A 28 12.29 -10.54 -5.73
CA SER A 28 12.88 -9.95 -4.53
C SER A 28 11.80 -9.52 -3.53
N MET A 29 12.17 -9.53 -2.25
CA MET A 29 11.42 -8.86 -1.17
C MET A 29 12.00 -7.47 -0.83
N ASP A 30 13.05 -7.06 -1.53
CA ASP A 30 13.56 -5.70 -1.50
C ASP A 30 12.79 -4.85 -2.52
N GLY A 31 12.14 -3.80 -2.04
CA GLY A 31 11.13 -3.06 -2.78
C GLY A 31 10.59 -1.89 -1.99
N SER A 32 9.56 -1.24 -2.55
CA SER A 32 8.88 -0.12 -1.91
C SER A 32 7.38 -0.37 -1.84
N TRP A 33 6.79 -0.04 -0.70
CA TRP A 33 5.34 -0.05 -0.53
C TRP A 33 4.70 1.10 -1.32
N LYS A 34 3.71 0.75 -2.11
CA LYS A 34 2.98 1.66 -2.99
C LYS A 34 1.48 1.38 -2.97
N PHE A 35 0.68 2.41 -3.20
CA PHE A 35 -0.70 2.25 -3.65
C PHE A 35 -0.71 1.78 -5.11
N THR A 36 -1.37 0.68 -5.40
CA THR A 36 -1.37 0.04 -6.72
C THR A 36 -2.78 -0.29 -7.20
N CYS A 37 -2.91 -0.53 -8.51
CA CYS A 37 -4.11 -1.05 -9.14
C CYS A 37 -3.74 -2.24 -10.03
N ASP A 38 -4.69 -2.77 -10.80
CA ASP A 38 -4.51 -3.98 -11.60
C ASP A 38 -3.36 -3.91 -12.63
N CYS A 39 -2.86 -2.70 -12.93
CA CYS A 39 -1.69 -2.51 -13.80
C CYS A 39 -0.41 -3.18 -13.27
N THR A 40 -0.33 -3.49 -11.97
CA THR A 40 0.83 -4.14 -11.34
C THR A 40 0.62 -5.59 -10.94
N SER A 41 -0.53 -6.19 -11.29
CA SER A 41 -0.92 -7.54 -10.87
C SER A 41 0.13 -8.63 -11.12
N GLN A 42 1.01 -8.46 -12.11
CA GLN A 42 2.06 -9.42 -12.45
C GLN A 42 3.37 -9.26 -11.65
N ILE A 43 3.61 -8.08 -11.07
CA ILE A 43 4.90 -7.72 -10.47
C ILE A 43 4.82 -7.50 -8.96
N GLU A 44 3.63 -7.27 -8.44
CA GLU A 44 3.43 -6.92 -7.04
C GLU A 44 3.60 -8.11 -6.08
N LYS A 45 4.00 -7.81 -4.83
CA LYS A 45 4.13 -8.78 -3.75
C LYS A 45 3.24 -8.37 -2.58
N ASN A 46 2.60 -9.37 -1.97
CA ASN A 46 1.72 -9.22 -0.81
C ASN A 46 0.63 -8.15 -1.00
N PRO A 47 -0.21 -8.24 -2.06
CA PRO A 47 -1.27 -7.27 -2.27
C PRO A 47 -2.30 -7.34 -1.14
N LEU A 48 -2.62 -6.18 -0.57
CA LEU A 48 -3.67 -6.01 0.42
C LEU A 48 -4.72 -5.03 -0.11
N PRO A 49 -5.98 -5.45 -0.28
CA PRO A 49 -7.04 -4.56 -0.71
C PRO A 49 -7.19 -3.35 0.22
N ILE A 50 -7.23 -2.14 -0.34
CA ILE A 50 -7.35 -0.89 0.42
C ILE A 50 -8.62 -0.86 1.25
N ASN A 51 -9.72 -1.40 0.71
CA ASN A 51 -10.98 -1.49 1.46
C ASN A 51 -10.80 -2.27 2.77
N LYS A 52 -10.01 -3.35 2.79
CA LYS A 52 -9.73 -4.11 4.02
C LYS A 52 -8.92 -3.29 5.02
N ILE A 53 -7.99 -2.45 4.55
CA ILE A 53 -7.18 -1.57 5.41
C ILE A 53 -8.08 -0.60 6.18
N PHE A 54 -9.04 0.02 5.49
CA PHE A 54 -9.85 1.09 6.07
C PHE A 54 -11.19 0.62 6.66
N SER A 55 -11.72 -0.52 6.25
CA SER A 55 -13.03 -1.00 6.73
C SER A 55 -12.95 -1.82 8.01
N SER A 56 -11.79 -2.38 8.36
CA SER A 56 -11.63 -3.22 9.55
C SER A 56 -10.30 -2.95 10.25
N PRO A 57 -10.27 -2.07 11.26
CA PRO A 57 -9.07 -1.79 12.04
C PRO A 57 -8.43 -3.05 12.63
N THR A 58 -9.25 -4.03 13.06
CA THR A 58 -8.78 -5.31 13.59
C THR A 58 -8.05 -6.13 12.52
N ALA A 59 -8.65 -6.28 11.33
CA ALA A 59 -8.01 -7.04 10.25
C ALA A 59 -6.69 -6.39 9.79
N THR A 60 -6.64 -5.06 9.78
CA THR A 60 -5.41 -4.31 9.50
C THR A 60 -4.35 -4.55 10.57
N ALA A 61 -4.73 -4.54 11.85
CA ALA A 61 -3.81 -4.80 12.96
C ALA A 61 -3.23 -6.22 12.91
N GLU A 62 -4.08 -7.23 12.68
CA GLU A 62 -3.66 -8.64 12.52
C GLU A 62 -2.70 -8.82 11.34
N TRP A 63 -3.00 -8.18 10.19
CA TRP A 63 -2.10 -8.21 9.05
C TRP A 63 -0.76 -7.55 9.36
N LEU A 64 -0.76 -6.37 10.00
CA LEU A 64 0.47 -5.69 10.40
C LEU A 64 1.30 -6.51 11.39
N GLU A 65 0.65 -7.22 12.32
CA GLU A 65 1.32 -8.13 13.24
C GLU A 65 1.97 -9.29 12.48
N HIS A 66 1.25 -9.94 11.56
CA HIS A 66 1.79 -10.99 10.71
C HIS A 66 2.99 -10.52 9.87
N MET A 67 2.93 -9.30 9.34
CA MET A 67 4.00 -8.71 8.54
C MET A 67 5.21 -8.35 9.40
N ARG A 68 5.01 -7.91 10.65
CA ARG A 68 6.09 -7.58 11.59
C ARG A 68 6.97 -8.79 11.93
N GLU A 69 6.44 -10.00 11.85
CA GLU A 69 7.22 -11.24 12.03
C GLU A 69 8.19 -11.51 10.88
N LYS A 70 8.06 -10.79 9.75
CA LYS A 70 8.91 -10.97 8.57
C LYS A 70 10.12 -10.04 8.65
N ASN A 71 11.33 -10.62 8.56
CA ASN A 71 12.59 -9.87 8.61
C ASN A 71 12.77 -8.85 7.47
N TRP A 72 12.10 -9.05 6.34
CA TRP A 72 12.14 -8.17 5.18
C TRP A 72 11.10 -7.04 5.25
N PHE A 73 10.16 -7.08 6.20
CA PHE A 73 9.13 -6.05 6.32
C PHE A 73 9.69 -4.79 6.98
N LYS A 74 9.88 -3.75 6.17
CA LYS A 74 10.29 -2.42 6.64
C LYS A 74 9.04 -1.64 7.08
N LYS A 75 8.71 -1.67 8.37
CA LYS A 75 7.55 -0.99 8.95
C LYS A 75 7.54 0.51 8.62
N ASP A 76 8.69 1.16 8.68
CA ASP A 76 8.81 2.60 8.43
C ASP A 76 8.47 2.95 6.97
N ASP A 77 8.86 2.11 6.01
CA ASP A 77 8.50 2.29 4.59
C ASP A 77 6.98 2.17 4.37
N PHE A 78 6.34 1.21 5.06
CA PHE A 78 4.89 1.05 5.00
C PHE A 78 4.17 2.27 5.62
N LEU A 79 4.61 2.74 6.79
CA LEU A 79 4.04 3.92 7.44
C LEU A 79 4.26 5.19 6.61
N ALA A 80 5.43 5.34 6.00
CA ALA A 80 5.71 6.44 5.08
C ALA A 80 4.75 6.44 3.88
N MET A 81 4.41 5.27 3.34
CA MET A 81 3.39 5.13 2.29
C MET A 81 2.00 5.53 2.76
N MET A 82 1.57 5.08 3.94
CA MET A 82 0.28 5.50 4.51
C MET A 82 0.21 7.03 4.75
N ASN A 83 1.32 7.64 5.16
CA ASN A 83 1.39 9.09 5.37
C ASN A 83 1.25 9.88 4.06
N ARG A 84 1.76 9.38 2.92
CA ARG A 84 1.55 10.04 1.60
C ARG A 84 0.07 10.21 1.27
N TYR A 85 -0.76 9.23 1.66
CA TYR A 85 -2.21 9.34 1.50
C TYR A 85 -2.80 10.42 2.40
N HIS A 86 -2.37 10.51 3.66
CA HIS A 86 -2.80 11.59 4.56
C HIS A 86 -2.44 12.99 4.02
N ASP A 87 -1.23 13.14 3.47
CA ASP A 87 -0.78 14.41 2.88
C ASP A 87 -1.58 14.76 1.62
N TRP A 88 -1.90 13.80 0.75
CA TRP A 88 -2.78 13.99 -0.40
C TRP A 88 -4.18 14.49 -0.01
N GLN A 89 -4.68 14.03 1.13
CA GLN A 89 -5.93 14.52 1.69
C GLN A 89 -5.81 15.89 2.37
N GLY A 90 -4.59 16.39 2.60
CA GLY A 90 -4.29 17.71 3.17
C GLY A 90 -3.99 18.79 2.13
N ILE A 91 -3.74 18.43 0.86
CA ILE A 91 -3.62 19.37 -0.26
C ILE A 91 -5.03 19.65 -0.83
N GLU A 92 -5.89 20.25 0.00
CA GLU A 92 -7.04 21.00 -0.47
C GLU A 92 -6.59 22.47 -0.61
N LYS A 93 -6.06 22.82 -1.78
CA LYS A 93 -5.91 24.21 -2.24
C LYS A 93 -6.39 24.33 -3.68
#